data_AF-A0A2C9L192-F1
#
_entry.id   AF-A0A2C9L192-F1
#
_cell.length_a   1.000
_cell.length_b   1.000
_cell.length_c   1.000
_cell.angle_alpha   90.00
_cell.angle_beta   90.00
_cell.angle_gamma   90.00
#
_symmetry.space_group_name_H-M   'P 1'
#
loop_
_entity.id
_entity.type
_entity.pdbx_description
1 polymer ?
#
loop_
_entity_poly.entity_id
_entity_poly.type
_entity_poly.pdbx_seq_one_letter_code
_entity_poly.pdbx_strand_id
1 'polypeptide(L)'
;MAGEESLQVLEKRIADLELLVFGNSEKDADYPKCLESLLEIQNKITTSLSGKKKAAALYEKLPELKKYLDHAYVEELLLTEDARLESLLAEYDFLEKQCGLWQKLSENETNINSEHIQAVPKLVDKLQTLSLAQISQQDDISNLTEETRRLLNTYNTIITLFSKQFVMWDETLIQLELQAKQKKMAN
;
A
#
# COMPACT_ATOMS: atom_id res chain seq x y z
N MET A 1 -0.02 -5.86 -9.61
CA MET A 1 -1.34 -5.48 -9.09
C MET A 1 -2.19 -4.79 -10.17
N ALA A 2 -1.93 -3.54 -10.59
CA ALA A 2 -2.75 -2.86 -11.62
C ALA A 2 -2.70 -3.48 -13.04
N GLY A 3 -1.59 -4.13 -13.41
CA GLY A 3 -1.44 -4.81 -14.70
C GLY A 3 -2.27 -6.10 -14.84
N GLU A 4 -2.49 -6.82 -13.74
CA GLU A 4 -3.29 -8.06 -13.73
C GLU A 4 -4.79 -7.76 -13.84
N GLU A 5 -5.29 -6.73 -13.14
CA GLU A 5 -6.69 -6.31 -13.25
C GLU A 5 -7.02 -5.85 -14.67
N SER A 6 -6.11 -5.11 -15.31
CA SER A 6 -6.28 -4.66 -16.70
C SER A 6 -6.34 -5.84 -17.69
N LEU A 7 -5.51 -6.87 -17.46
CA LEU A 7 -5.50 -8.08 -18.28
C LEU A 7 -6.81 -8.87 -18.12
N GLN A 8 -7.30 -9.03 -16.89
CA GLN A 8 -8.55 -9.73 -16.60
C GLN A 8 -9.78 -9.05 -17.20
N VAL A 9 -9.81 -7.71 -17.20
CA VAL A 9 -10.89 -6.94 -17.86
C VAL A 9 -10.86 -7.18 -19.37
N LEU A 10 -9.67 -7.21 -19.96
CA LEU A 10 -9.52 -7.45 -21.39
C LEU A 10 -9.90 -8.88 -21.77
N GLU A 11 -9.50 -9.88 -20.98
CA GLU A 11 -9.88 -11.28 -21.17
C GLU A 11 -11.39 -11.49 -21.07
N LYS A 12 -12.06 -10.87 -20.09
CA LYS A 12 -13.54 -10.92 -20.00
C LYS A 12 -14.20 -10.32 -21.24
N ARG A 13 -13.72 -9.16 -21.67
CA ARG A 13 -14.27 -8.48 -22.85
C ARG A 13 -14.05 -9.29 -24.13
N ILE A 14 -12.89 -9.95 -24.27
CA ILE A 14 -12.61 -10.86 -25.38
C ILE A 14 -13.53 -12.07 -25.32
N ALA A 15 -13.71 -12.69 -24.15
CA ALA A 15 -14.63 -13.81 -23.98
C ALA A 15 -16.08 -13.47 -24.33
N ASP A 16 -16.54 -12.27 -23.95
CA ASP A 16 -17.88 -11.77 -24.30
C ASP A 16 -18.02 -11.56 -25.83
N LEU A 17 -16.99 -11.04 -26.49
CA LEU A 17 -16.96 -10.86 -27.95
C LEU A 17 -16.92 -12.20 -28.69
N GLU A 18 -16.13 -13.16 -28.19
CA GLU A 18 -16.06 -14.51 -28.74
C GLU A 18 -17.40 -15.22 -28.59
N LEU A 19 -18.09 -15.06 -27.45
CA LEU A 19 -19.44 -15.61 -27.25
C LEU A 19 -20.45 -14.96 -28.19
N LEU A 20 -20.33 -13.66 -28.46
CA LEU A 20 -21.21 -12.98 -29.42
C LEU A 20 -21.02 -13.44 -30.87
N VAL A 21 -19.79 -13.76 -31.27
CA VAL A 21 -19.46 -14.13 -32.67
C VAL A 21 -19.62 -15.64 -32.91
N PHE A 22 -19.12 -16.47 -31.99
CA PHE A 22 -19.10 -17.93 -32.13
C PHE A 22 -20.23 -18.63 -31.35
N GLY A 23 -20.89 -17.94 -30.41
CA GLY A 23 -21.95 -18.54 -29.59
C GLY A 23 -21.44 -19.75 -28.81
N ASN A 24 -22.14 -20.88 -28.98
CA ASN A 24 -21.76 -22.19 -28.41
C ASN A 24 -20.90 -23.05 -29.35
N SER A 25 -20.46 -22.51 -30.48
CA SER A 25 -19.59 -23.23 -31.43
C SER A 25 -18.13 -23.19 -30.98
N GLU A 26 -17.34 -24.19 -31.39
CA GLU A 26 -15.91 -24.23 -31.07
C GLU A 26 -15.19 -23.00 -31.63
N LYS A 27 -14.40 -22.34 -30.78
CA LYS A 27 -13.67 -21.10 -31.11
C LYS A 27 -12.58 -21.29 -32.17
N ASP A 28 -12.19 -22.56 -32.43
CA ASP A 28 -11.22 -23.00 -33.43
C ASP A 28 -11.86 -23.60 -34.69
N ALA A 29 -13.20 -23.68 -34.76
CA ALA A 29 -13.91 -24.13 -35.95
C ALA A 29 -13.98 -22.99 -37.01
N ASP A 30 -14.25 -23.38 -38.26
CA ASP A 30 -14.36 -22.47 -39.41
C ASP A 30 -15.05 -21.15 -39.04
N TYR A 31 -14.33 -20.04 -39.23
CA TYR A 31 -14.81 -18.70 -38.91
C TYR A 31 -16.22 -18.49 -39.51
N PRO A 32 -17.24 -18.18 -38.69
CA PRO A 32 -18.57 -17.96 -39.20
C PRO A 32 -18.52 -16.76 -40.15
N LYS A 33 -19.10 -16.92 -41.35
CA LYS A 33 -19.16 -15.87 -42.36
C LYS A 33 -20.19 -14.79 -42.01
N CYS A 34 -20.08 -14.23 -40.80
CA CYS A 34 -21.01 -13.25 -40.23
C CYS A 34 -21.21 -12.05 -41.15
N LEU A 35 -20.17 -11.63 -41.87
CA LEU A 35 -20.26 -10.53 -42.83
C LEU A 35 -21.11 -10.89 -44.06
N GLU A 36 -20.94 -12.09 -44.61
CA GLU A 36 -21.72 -12.54 -45.77
C GLU A 36 -23.20 -12.74 -45.38
N SER A 37 -23.46 -13.35 -44.22
CA SER A 37 -24.82 -13.54 -43.72
C SER A 37 -25.50 -12.22 -43.33
N LEU A 38 -24.76 -11.28 -42.72
CA LEU A 38 -25.26 -9.93 -42.43
C LEU A 38 -25.56 -9.15 -43.71
N LEU A 39 -24.70 -9.26 -44.72
CA LEU A 39 -24.92 -8.63 -46.02
C LEU A 39 -26.14 -9.24 -46.73
N GLU A 40 -26.33 -10.56 -46.63
CA GLU A 40 -27.51 -11.25 -47.15
C GLU A 40 -28.80 -10.80 -46.44
N ILE A 41 -28.77 -10.66 -45.11
CA ILE A 41 -29.89 -10.14 -44.31
C ILE A 41 -30.17 -8.68 -44.69
N GLN A 42 -29.15 -7.84 -44.81
CA GLN A 42 -29.29 -6.45 -45.22
C GLN A 42 -29.91 -6.35 -46.62
N ASN A 43 -29.47 -7.19 -47.55
CA ASN A 43 -30.04 -7.27 -48.90
C ASN A 43 -31.49 -7.76 -48.90
N LYS A 44 -31.85 -8.72 -48.03
CA LYS A 44 -33.23 -9.16 -47.84
C LYS A 44 -34.10 -8.04 -47.24
N ILE A 45 -33.56 -7.26 -46.30
CA ILE A 45 -34.27 -6.11 -45.71
C ILE A 45 -34.52 -5.05 -46.77
N THR A 46 -33.49 -4.62 -47.52
CA THR A 46 -33.63 -3.61 -48.58
C THR A 46 -34.54 -4.07 -49.71
N THR A 47 -34.47 -5.34 -50.12
CA THR A 47 -35.38 -5.93 -51.11
C THR A 47 -36.82 -5.98 -50.59
N SER A 48 -37.04 -6.33 -49.31
CA SER A 48 -38.37 -6.35 -48.69
C SER A 48 -38.97 -4.96 -48.46
N LEU A 49 -38.11 -3.95 -48.35
CA LEU A 49 -38.46 -2.53 -48.29
C LEU A 49 -38.80 -1.96 -49.66
N SER A 50 -38.17 -2.49 -50.72
CA SER A 50 -38.44 -2.09 -52.10
C SER A 50 -39.90 -2.39 -52.45
N GLY A 51 -40.66 -1.33 -52.75
CA GLY A 51 -42.11 -1.41 -52.99
C GLY A 51 -43.01 -1.02 -51.82
N LYS A 52 -42.50 -0.99 -50.57
CA LYS A 52 -43.26 -0.54 -49.38
C LYS A 52 -42.77 0.82 -48.88
N LYS A 53 -43.13 1.91 -49.58
CA LYS A 53 -42.71 3.29 -49.27
C LYS A 53 -42.88 3.69 -47.79
N LYS A 54 -43.96 3.26 -47.12
CA LYS A 54 -44.19 3.53 -45.69
C LYS A 54 -43.25 2.76 -44.76
N ALA A 55 -42.94 1.50 -45.09
CA ALA A 55 -42.00 0.69 -44.31
C ALA A 55 -40.56 1.18 -44.49
N ALA A 56 -40.21 1.64 -45.70
CA ALA A 56 -38.92 2.28 -45.96
C ALA A 56 -38.73 3.56 -45.15
N ALA A 57 -39.72 4.45 -45.15
CA ALA A 57 -39.68 5.66 -44.33
C ALA A 57 -39.58 5.37 -42.82
N LEU A 58 -40.24 4.31 -42.34
CA LEU A 58 -40.13 3.87 -40.94
C LEU A 58 -38.75 3.29 -40.60
N TYR A 59 -38.14 2.54 -41.50
CA TYR A 59 -36.80 1.97 -41.30
C TYR A 59 -35.72 3.07 -41.25
N GLU A 60 -35.83 4.08 -42.11
CA GLU A 60 -34.97 5.28 -42.08
C GLU A 60 -35.16 6.10 -40.79
N LYS A 61 -36.36 6.09 -40.22
CA LYS A 61 -36.69 6.76 -38.96
C LYS A 61 -36.46 5.91 -37.71
N LEU A 62 -36.13 4.63 -37.86
CA LEU A 62 -35.82 3.71 -36.77
C LEU A 62 -34.67 4.18 -35.86
N PRO A 63 -33.53 4.70 -36.37
CA PRO A 63 -32.46 5.20 -35.50
C PRO A 63 -32.88 6.46 -34.73
N GLU A 64 -33.66 7.35 -35.35
CA GLU A 64 -34.26 8.49 -34.63
C GLU A 64 -35.24 8.00 -33.55
N LEU A 65 -36.10 7.03 -33.86
CA LEU A 65 -37.04 6.46 -32.90
C LEU A 65 -36.32 5.76 -31.73
N LYS A 66 -35.21 5.07 -32.02
CA LYS A 66 -34.34 4.47 -31.00
C LYS A 66 -33.73 5.54 -30.08
N LYS A 67 -33.40 6.71 -30.63
CA LYS A 67 -32.94 7.87 -29.86
C LYS A 67 -34.06 8.42 -28.95
N TYR A 68 -35.29 8.51 -29.44
CA TYR A 68 -36.46 8.91 -28.63
C TYR A 68 -36.90 7.84 -27.61
N LEU A 69 -36.47 6.60 -27.76
CA LEU A 69 -36.67 5.53 -26.76
C LEU A 69 -35.56 5.50 -25.70
N ASP A 70 -34.47 6.23 -25.92
CA ASP A 70 -33.43 6.41 -24.92
C ASP A 70 -33.93 7.34 -23.82
N HIS A 71 -34.03 6.80 -22.60
CA HIS A 71 -34.57 7.50 -21.44
C HIS A 71 -33.79 8.79 -21.15
N ALA A 72 -32.46 8.77 -21.34
CA ALA A 72 -31.60 9.92 -21.13
C ALA A 72 -31.91 11.08 -22.09
N TYR A 73 -32.24 10.76 -23.35
CA TYR A 73 -32.56 11.78 -24.36
C TYR A 73 -33.94 12.41 -24.16
N VAL A 74 -34.91 11.60 -23.72
CA VAL A 74 -36.26 12.08 -23.38
C VAL A 74 -36.23 12.95 -22.14
N GLU A 75 -35.43 12.59 -21.14
CA GLU A 75 -35.26 13.36 -19.91
C GLU A 75 -34.63 14.73 -20.19
N GLU A 76 -33.60 14.78 -21.04
CA GLU A 76 -32.99 16.04 -21.49
C GLU A 76 -33.96 16.93 -22.28
N LEU A 77 -34.83 16.33 -23.12
CA LEU A 77 -35.83 17.04 -23.92
C LEU A 77 -37.02 17.56 -23.08
N LEU A 78 -37.41 16.82 -22.04
CA LEU A 78 -38.55 17.15 -21.18
C LEU A 78 -38.19 18.07 -20.01
N LEU A 79 -36.91 18.15 -19.62
CA LEU A 79 -36.47 19.14 -18.64
C LEU A 79 -36.61 20.55 -19.23
N THR A 80 -37.61 21.28 -18.74
CA THR A 80 -37.78 22.70 -19.07
C THR A 80 -36.61 23.50 -18.46
N GLU A 81 -36.19 24.59 -19.13
CA GLU A 81 -35.12 25.48 -18.64
C GLU A 81 -35.33 25.89 -17.17
N ASP A 82 -36.57 26.21 -16.79
CA ASP A 82 -36.92 26.57 -15.41
C ASP A 82 -36.71 25.41 -14.42
N ALA A 83 -37.03 24.17 -14.82
CA ALA A 83 -36.84 22.98 -14.00
C ALA A 83 -35.34 22.62 -13.85
N ARG A 84 -34.53 22.85 -14.89
CA ARG A 84 -33.06 22.74 -14.80
C ARG A 84 -32.50 23.76 -13.81
N LEU A 85 -33.01 24.99 -13.86
CA LEU A 85 -32.54 26.08 -13.00
C LEU A 85 -32.94 25.85 -11.54
N GLU A 86 -34.17 25.39 -11.27
CA GLU A 86 -34.58 24.99 -9.92
C GLU A 86 -33.78 23.80 -9.40
N SER A 87 -33.50 22.80 -10.24
CA SER A 87 -32.65 21.66 -9.87
C SER A 87 -31.23 22.11 -9.52
N LEU A 88 -30.63 22.98 -10.35
CA LEU A 88 -29.31 23.53 -10.11
C LEU A 88 -29.25 24.36 -8.82
N LEU A 89 -30.28 25.17 -8.54
CA LEU A 89 -30.38 25.95 -7.31
C LEU A 89 -30.56 25.05 -6.09
N ALA A 90 -31.34 23.98 -6.19
CA ALA A 90 -31.50 23.00 -5.12
C ALA A 90 -30.20 22.25 -4.82
N GLU A 91 -29.38 21.99 -5.85
CA GLU A 91 -28.09 21.31 -5.71
C GLU A 91 -26.90 22.25 -5.46
N TYR A 92 -27.10 23.56 -5.48
CA TYR A 92 -26.02 24.55 -5.37
C TYR A 92 -25.19 24.37 -4.10
N ASP A 93 -25.84 24.22 -2.94
CA ASP A 93 -25.17 24.00 -1.65
C ASP A 93 -24.37 22.70 -1.62
N PHE A 94 -24.81 21.68 -2.36
CA PHE A 94 -24.10 20.41 -2.48
C PHE A 94 -22.87 20.58 -3.38
N LEU A 95 -23.02 21.21 -4.53
CA LEU A 95 -21.92 21.53 -5.46
C LEU A 95 -20.84 22.41 -4.83
N GLU A 96 -21.23 23.41 -4.04
CA GLU A 96 -20.30 24.27 -3.32
C GLU A 96 -19.48 23.48 -2.29
N LYS A 97 -20.14 22.60 -1.52
CA LYS A 97 -19.44 21.68 -0.60
C LYS A 97 -18.48 20.76 -1.33
N GLN A 98 -18.88 20.20 -2.47
CA GLN A 98 -18.02 19.34 -3.28
C GLN A 98 -16.82 20.12 -3.83
N CYS A 99 -17.01 21.33 -4.35
CA CYS A 99 -15.90 22.19 -4.79
C CYS A 99 -14.94 22.49 -3.64
N GLY A 100 -15.44 22.80 -2.44
CA GLY A 100 -14.60 23.03 -1.27
C GLY A 100 -13.80 21.79 -0.85
N LEU A 101 -14.39 20.59 -0.95
CA LEU A 101 -13.68 19.33 -0.70
C LEU A 101 -12.63 19.05 -1.77
N TRP A 102 -12.95 19.30 -3.04
CA TRP A 102 -12.02 19.15 -4.16
C TRP A 102 -10.82 20.09 -4.04
N GLN A 103 -11.06 21.33 -3.65
CA GLN A 103 -10.00 22.31 -3.45
C GLN A 103 -9.07 21.87 -2.31
N LYS A 104 -9.64 21.43 -1.17
CA LYS A 104 -8.85 20.85 -0.07
C LYS A 104 -8.08 19.60 -0.49
N LEU A 105 -8.66 18.76 -1.34
CA LEU A 105 -7.99 17.57 -1.86
C LEU A 105 -6.81 17.95 -2.75
N SER A 106 -6.99 18.92 -3.65
CA SER A 106 -5.94 19.44 -4.53
C SER A 106 -4.80 20.09 -3.74
N GLU A 107 -5.12 20.90 -2.72
CA GLU A 107 -4.13 21.47 -1.80
C GLU A 107 -3.38 20.38 -1.02
N ASN A 108 -4.03 19.26 -0.71
CA ASN A 108 -3.42 18.17 0.04
C ASN A 108 -2.69 17.14 -0.85
N GLU A 109 -2.93 17.15 -2.16
CA GLU A 109 -2.26 16.28 -3.13
C GLU A 109 -0.74 16.50 -3.11
N THR A 110 -0.30 17.74 -2.94
CA THR A 110 1.13 18.08 -2.81
C THR A 110 1.76 17.50 -1.54
N ASN A 111 0.98 17.36 -0.46
CA ASN A 111 1.45 16.79 0.80
C ASN A 111 1.53 15.27 0.73
N ILE A 112 0.54 14.63 0.09
CA ILE A 112 0.47 13.18 -0.10
C ILE A 112 1.59 12.72 -1.04
N ASN A 113 1.87 13.49 -2.08
CA ASN A 113 2.94 13.21 -3.04
C ASN A 113 4.31 13.77 -2.61
N SER A 114 4.47 14.19 -1.35
CA SER A 114 5.74 14.70 -0.89
C SER A 114 6.83 13.63 -0.98
N GLU A 115 8.01 14.02 -1.47
CA GLU A 115 9.17 13.14 -1.63
C GLU A 115 9.55 12.44 -0.32
N HIS A 116 9.29 13.09 0.82
CA HIS A 116 9.55 12.55 2.15
C HIS A 116 8.70 11.32 2.46
N ILE A 117 7.41 11.32 2.09
CA ILE A 117 6.52 10.15 2.27
C ILE A 117 6.94 9.02 1.33
N GLN A 118 7.30 9.34 0.07
CA GLN A 118 7.79 8.35 -0.87
C GLN A 118 9.14 7.75 -0.48
N ALA A 119 9.96 8.49 0.28
CA ALA A 119 11.26 8.02 0.76
C ALA A 119 11.16 7.12 2.01
N VAL A 120 9.99 7.06 2.69
CA VAL A 120 9.81 6.27 3.92
C VAL A 120 10.22 4.80 3.76
N PRO A 121 9.79 4.05 2.71
CA PRO A 121 10.18 2.65 2.57
C PRO A 121 11.70 2.44 2.50
N LYS A 122 12.43 3.36 1.85
CA LYS A 122 13.90 3.30 1.76
C LYS A 122 14.57 3.59 3.11
N LEU A 123 13.95 4.40 3.96
CA LEU A 123 14.44 4.67 5.31
C LEU A 123 14.13 3.51 6.27
N VAL A 124 13.02 2.80 6.07
CA VAL A 124 12.63 1.64 6.90
C VAL A 124 13.69 0.54 6.86
N ASP A 125 14.21 0.18 5.68
CA ASP A 125 15.25 -0.85 5.56
C ASP A 125 16.55 -0.47 6.30
N LYS A 126 16.94 0.81 6.20
CA LYS A 126 18.10 1.34 6.91
C LYS A 126 17.86 1.38 8.42
N LEU A 127 16.65 1.75 8.84
CA LEU A 127 16.25 1.79 10.25
C LEU A 127 16.21 0.38 10.85
N GLN A 128 15.72 -0.61 10.11
CA GLN A 128 15.71 -2.00 10.55
C GLN A 128 17.13 -2.53 10.73
N THR A 129 18.02 -2.26 9.77
CA THR A 129 19.45 -2.62 9.87
C THR A 129 20.10 -1.95 11.09
N LEU A 130 19.83 -0.66 11.29
CA LEU A 130 20.33 0.09 12.45
C LEU A 130 19.77 -0.46 13.76
N SER A 131 18.48 -0.83 13.80
CA SER A 131 17.84 -1.39 14.98
C SER A 131 18.46 -2.73 15.37
N LEU A 132 18.80 -3.59 14.40
CA LEU A 132 19.51 -4.85 14.67
C LEU A 132 20.92 -4.59 15.20
N ALA A 133 21.65 -3.64 14.61
CA ALA A 133 22.97 -3.25 15.11
C ALA A 133 22.90 -2.67 16.54
N GLN A 134 21.87 -1.86 16.84
CA GLN A 134 21.63 -1.28 18.16
C GLN A 134 21.39 -2.36 19.22
N ILE A 135 20.60 -3.40 18.89
CA ILE A 135 20.35 -4.53 19.79
C ILE A 135 21.67 -5.26 20.10
N SER A 136 22.46 -5.59 19.06
CA SER A 136 23.76 -6.25 19.24
C SER A 136 24.71 -5.41 20.11
N GLN A 137 24.79 -4.10 19.85
CA GLN A 137 25.64 -3.20 20.63
C GLN A 137 25.19 -3.12 22.09
N GLN A 138 23.88 -3.17 22.34
CA GLN A 138 23.35 -3.13 23.70
C GLN A 138 23.68 -4.41 24.47
N ASP A 139 23.62 -5.57 23.82
CA ASP A 139 24.03 -6.85 24.42
C ASP A 139 25.54 -6.85 24.71
N ASP A 140 26.37 -6.39 23.77
CA ASP A 140 27.82 -6.31 23.94
C ASP A 140 28.22 -5.37 25.09
N ILE A 141 27.58 -4.20 25.19
CA ILE A 141 27.79 -3.25 26.29
C ILE A 141 27.38 -3.87 27.63
N SER A 142 26.26 -4.59 27.67
CA SER A 142 25.81 -5.28 28.88
C SER A 142 26.83 -6.31 29.34
N ASN A 143 27.31 -7.16 28.42
CA ASN A 143 28.33 -8.18 28.70
C ASN A 143 29.64 -7.55 29.19
N LEU A 144 30.15 -6.53 28.48
CA LEU A 144 31.37 -5.82 28.87
C LEU A 144 31.24 -5.15 30.24
N THR A 145 30.07 -4.60 30.54
CA THR A 145 29.78 -4.01 31.86
C THR A 145 29.80 -5.06 32.96
N GLU A 146 29.25 -6.25 32.71
CA GLU A 146 29.27 -7.35 33.66
C GLU A 146 30.69 -7.88 33.89
N GLU A 147 31.47 -8.08 32.83
CA GLU A 147 32.88 -8.48 32.94
C GLU A 147 33.71 -7.45 33.71
N THR A 148 33.51 -6.17 33.43
CA THR A 148 34.21 -5.08 34.14
C THR A 148 33.83 -5.07 35.63
N ARG A 149 32.54 -5.25 35.95
CA ARG A 149 32.09 -5.38 37.36
C ARG A 149 32.69 -6.58 38.04
N ARG A 150 32.76 -7.73 37.35
CA ARG A 150 33.38 -8.95 37.87
C ARG A 150 34.87 -8.73 38.15
N LEU A 151 35.60 -8.11 37.22
CA LEU A 151 37.01 -7.78 37.37
C LEU A 151 37.26 -6.79 38.52
N LEU A 152 36.40 -5.78 38.65
CA LEU A 152 36.49 -4.84 39.77
C LEU A 152 36.27 -5.55 41.11
N ASN A 153 35.30 -6.48 41.18
CA ASN A 153 35.05 -7.27 42.37
C ASN A 153 36.22 -8.19 42.73
N THR A 154 36.83 -8.87 41.75
CA THR A 154 38.00 -9.72 42.00
C THR A 154 39.18 -8.87 42.45
N TYR A 155 39.44 -7.72 41.82
CA TYR A 155 40.46 -6.78 42.26
C TYR A 155 40.22 -6.33 43.72
N ASN A 156 39.00 -5.91 44.05
CA ASN A 156 38.67 -5.45 45.40
C ASN A 156 38.84 -6.56 46.45
N THR A 157 38.49 -7.80 46.09
CA THR A 157 38.72 -8.98 46.92
C THR A 157 40.21 -9.23 47.14
N ILE A 158 41.01 -9.19 46.08
CA ILE A 158 42.47 -9.37 46.14
C ILE A 158 43.11 -8.29 47.02
N ILE A 159 42.75 -7.02 46.85
CA ILE A 159 43.27 -5.91 47.67
C ILE A 159 42.89 -6.07 49.14
N THR A 160 41.66 -6.50 49.43
CA THR A 160 41.23 -6.77 50.80
C THR A 160 42.03 -7.91 51.43
N LEU A 161 42.28 -8.99 50.69
CA LEU A 161 43.10 -10.12 51.14
C LEU A 161 44.56 -9.70 51.38
N PHE A 162 45.16 -8.96 50.45
CA PHE A 162 46.51 -8.43 50.64
C PHE A 162 46.60 -7.51 51.86
N SER A 163 45.61 -6.63 52.06
CA SER A 163 45.57 -5.74 53.22
C SER A 163 45.51 -6.54 54.54
N LYS A 164 44.68 -7.59 54.60
CA LYS A 164 44.63 -8.50 55.76
C LYS A 164 45.95 -9.24 55.96
N GLN A 165 46.56 -9.71 54.88
CA GLN A 165 47.83 -10.44 54.95
C GLN A 165 48.97 -9.53 55.45
N PHE A 166 49.01 -8.26 55.04
CA PHE A 166 49.98 -7.29 55.55
C PHE A 166 49.81 -7.02 57.03
N VAL A 167 48.56 -6.87 57.52
CA VAL A 167 48.29 -6.71 58.96
C VAL A 167 48.74 -7.95 59.73
N MET A 168 48.42 -9.16 59.24
CA MET A 168 48.87 -10.40 59.88
C MET A 168 50.39 -10.51 59.92
N TRP A 169 51.09 -10.15 58.83
CA TRP A 169 52.54 -10.15 58.81
C TRP A 169 53.12 -9.13 59.79
N ASP A 170 52.55 -7.93 59.88
CA ASP A 170 52.98 -6.90 60.83
C ASP A 170 52.80 -7.37 62.28
N GLU A 171 51.65 -7.97 62.62
CA GLU A 171 51.41 -8.56 63.94
C GLU A 171 52.44 -9.65 64.27
N THR A 172 52.73 -10.56 63.33
CA THR A 172 53.75 -11.60 63.55
C THR A 172 55.15 -11.03 63.73
N LEU A 173 55.48 -9.97 62.99
CA LEU A 173 56.77 -9.30 63.09
C LEU A 173 56.91 -8.61 64.45
N ILE A 174 55.87 -7.90 64.91
CA ILE A 174 55.82 -7.28 66.25
C ILE A 174 55.99 -8.35 67.35
N GLN A 175 55.31 -9.50 67.23
CA GLN A 175 55.45 -10.58 68.20
C GLN A 175 56.89 -11.12 68.27
N LEU A 176 57.53 -11.32 67.12
CA LEU A 176 58.92 -11.78 67.05
C LEU A 176 59.89 -10.73 67.61
N GLU A 177 59.67 -9.44 67.33
CA GLU A 177 60.46 -8.35 67.91
C GLU A 177 60.35 -8.29 69.44
N LEU A 178 59.14 -8.49 69.98
CA LEU A 178 58.87 -8.45 71.41
C LEU A 178 59.53 -9.64 72.13
N GLN A 179 59.48 -10.83 71.53
CA GLN A 179 60.22 -12.02 72.00
C GLN A 179 61.74 -11.81 71.94
N ALA A 180 62.25 -11.19 70.88
CA ALA A 180 63.67 -10.87 70.74
C ALA A 180 64.13 -9.84 71.80
N LYS A 181 63.31 -8.83 72.10
CA LYS A 181 63.58 -7.86 73.17
C LYS A 181 63.54 -8.50 74.56
N GLN A 182 62.59 -9.40 74.83
CA GLN A 182 62.53 -10.14 76.10
C GLN A 182 63.77 -11.03 76.30
N LYS A 183 64.24 -11.72 75.26
CA LYS A 183 65.49 -12.49 75.31
C LYS A 183 66.73 -11.62 75.53
N LYS A 184 66.72 -10.36 75.10
CA LYS A 184 67.80 -9.39 75.36
C LYS A 184 67.76 -8.78 76.76
N MET A 185 66.62 -8.80 77.46
CA MET A 185 66.50 -8.31 78.85
C MET A 185 66.62 -9.42 79.90
N ALA A 186 66.62 -10.69 79.49
CA ALA A 186 66.79 -11.86 80.35
C ALA A 186 68.22 -12.44 80.34
N ASN A 187 69.15 -11.80 79.62
CA ASN A 187 70.60 -12.01 79.64
C ASN A 187 71.27 -10.74 80.14
#